data_AF-A0A061G9E0-F1
#
_entry.id   AF-A0A061G9E0-F1
#
_cell.length_a   1.000
_cell.length_b   1.000
_cell.length_c   1.000
_cell.angle_alpha   90.00
_cell.angle_beta   90.00
_cell.angle_gamma   90.00
#
_symmetry.space_group_name_H-M   'P 1'
#
loop_
_entity.id
_entity.type
_entity.pdbx_description
1 polymer ?
#
loop_
_entity_poly.entity_id
_entity_poly.type
_entity_poly.pdbx_seq_one_letter_code
_entity_poly.pdbx_strand_id
1 'polypeptide(L)'
;MSEIGIALCVDMPAALTNESTTEQKEFFAKRDIVNQMCLHAIKRTISKHLLSGLQTTETTKELYEAIGERYQKSNKYEARNLMSELTRMKYDSV
;
A
#
# COMPACT_ATOMS: atom_id res chain seq x y z
N MET A 1 16.30 -3.20 -11.84
CA MET A 1 15.29 -2.76 -10.85
C MET A 1 13.92 -3.04 -11.46
N SER A 2 12.99 -3.67 -10.73
CA SER A 2 11.64 -3.94 -11.25
C SER A 2 10.81 -2.66 -11.30
N GLU A 3 9.79 -2.60 -12.16
CA GLU A 3 8.87 -1.45 -12.26
C GLU A 3 8.23 -1.12 -10.90
N ILE A 4 7.79 -2.15 -10.17
CA ILE A 4 7.26 -2.02 -8.81
C ILE A 4 8.32 -1.43 -7.86
N GLY A 5 9.57 -1.87 -7.97
CA GLY A 5 10.67 -1.32 -7.17
C GLY A 5 10.92 0.17 -7.46
N ILE A 6 10.71 0.62 -8.70
CA ILE A 6 10.82 2.03 -9.08
C ILE A 6 9.70 2.86 -8.44
N ALA A 7 8.46 2.36 -8.40
CA ALA A 7 7.33 3.04 -7.75
C ALA A 7 7.46 3.13 -6.22
N LEU A 8 8.08 2.13 -5.58
CA LEU A 8 8.23 2.07 -4.12
C LEU A 8 9.44 2.83 -3.58
N CYS A 9 10.36 3.27 -4.44
CA CYS A 9 11.55 4.01 -4.02
C CYS A 9 11.17 5.43 -3.59
N VAL A 10 11.47 5.82 -2.33
CA VAL A 10 11.21 7.17 -1.79
C VAL A 10 12.45 8.05 -1.73
N ASP A 11 13.66 7.48 -1.70
CA ASP A 11 14.93 8.19 -1.45
C ASP A 11 15.47 9.02 -2.63
N MET A 12 14.61 9.47 -3.55
CA MET A 12 15.06 10.28 -4.67
C MET A 12 15.06 11.77 -4.29
N PRO A 13 16.18 12.49 -4.48
CA PRO A 13 16.26 13.90 -4.08
C PRO A 13 15.20 14.74 -4.78
N ALA A 14 14.64 15.68 -4.01
CA ALA A 14 13.60 16.58 -4.43
C ALA A 14 14.09 17.54 -5.52
N ALA A 15 13.25 17.68 -6.54
CA ALA A 15 13.32 18.60 -7.67
C ALA A 15 14.47 18.36 -8.66
N LEU A 16 14.08 18.10 -9.92
CA LEU A 16 14.94 18.34 -11.07
C LEU A 16 15.31 19.83 -11.08
N THR A 17 16.53 20.16 -10.65
CA THR A 17 17.08 21.51 -10.85
C THR A 17 17.49 21.69 -12.30
N ASN A 18 17.73 22.92 -12.74
CA ASN A 18 18.17 23.19 -14.12
C ASN A 18 19.47 22.48 -14.51
N GLU A 19 20.23 22.00 -13.51
CA GLU A 19 21.47 21.22 -13.65
C GLU A 19 21.23 19.71 -13.78
N SER A 20 20.00 19.22 -13.64
CA SER A 20 19.71 17.79 -13.78
C SER A 20 20.02 17.28 -15.18
N THR A 21 20.77 16.18 -15.21
CA THR A 21 21.14 15.47 -16.44
C THR A 21 19.89 14.91 -17.14
N THR A 22 19.93 14.77 -18.47
CA THR A 22 18.85 14.17 -19.27
C THR A 22 18.40 12.82 -18.69
N GLU A 23 19.34 11.98 -18.27
CA GLU A 23 19.09 10.67 -17.67
C GLU A 23 18.26 10.75 -16.37
N GLN A 24 18.49 11.79 -15.55
CA GLN A 24 17.73 12.01 -14.31
C GLN A 24 16.28 12.44 -14.61
N LYS A 25 16.10 13.26 -15.66
CA LYS A 25 14.77 13.71 -16.11
C LYS A 25 13.95 12.54 -16.65
N GLU A 26 14.55 11.70 -17.49
CA GLU A 26 13.92 10.49 -18.02
C GLU A 26 13.56 9.51 -16.92
N PHE A 27 14.44 9.32 -15.94
CA PHE A 27 14.17 8.47 -14.80
C PHE A 27 12.97 8.98 -13.98
N PHE A 28 12.90 10.28 -13.72
CA PHE A 28 11.79 10.87 -12.97
C PHE A 28 10.45 10.72 -13.69
N ALA A 29 10.42 10.98 -15.01
CA ALA A 29 9.23 10.78 -15.83
C ALA A 29 8.78 9.32 -15.82
N LYS A 30 9.72 8.37 -15.95
CA LYS A 30 9.42 6.94 -15.84
C LYS A 30 8.86 6.58 -14.47
N ARG A 31 9.43 7.12 -13.39
CA ARG A 31 8.94 6.87 -12.03
C ARG A 31 7.51 7.39 -11.84
N ASP A 32 7.19 8.59 -12.32
CA ASP A 32 5.85 9.16 -12.16
C ASP A 32 4.79 8.30 -12.86
N ILE A 33 5.06 7.89 -14.10
CA ILE A 33 4.18 7.00 -14.86
C ILE A 33 3.96 5.68 -14.10
N VAL A 34 5.03 5.03 -13.66
CA VAL A 34 4.95 3.73 -12.98
C VAL A 34 4.29 3.87 -11.60
N ASN A 35 4.54 4.96 -10.87
CA ASN A 35 3.87 5.27 -9.61
C ASN A 35 2.36 5.44 -9.80
N GLN A 36 1.91 6.19 -10.81
CA GLN A 36 0.48 6.33 -11.10
C GLN A 36 -0.15 5.00 -11.52
N MET A 37 0.54 4.19 -12.33
CA MET A 37 0.06 2.86 -12.71
C MET A 37 -0.10 1.95 -11.48
N CYS A 38 0.88 1.92 -10.58
CA CYS A 38 0.81 1.13 -9.36
C CYS A 38 -0.31 1.60 -8.41
N LEU A 39 -0.50 2.91 -8.23
CA LEU A 39 -1.61 3.46 -7.46
C LEU A 39 -2.97 2.98 -7.97
N HIS A 40 -3.19 3.05 -9.29
CA HIS A 40 -4.44 2.58 -9.90
C HIS A 40 -4.62 1.07 -9.74
N ALA A 41 -3.54 0.30 -9.94
CA ALA A 41 -3.58 -1.15 -9.77
C ALA A 41 -3.98 -1.52 -8.33
N ILE A 42 -3.32 -0.95 -7.32
CA ILE A 42 -3.61 -1.20 -5.90
C ILE A 42 -5.05 -0.82 -5.55
N LYS A 43 -5.51 0.37 -5.95
CA LYS A 43 -6.89 0.82 -5.69
C LYS A 43 -7.95 -0.08 -6.33
N ARG A 44 -7.61 -0.77 -7.43
CA ARG A 44 -8.51 -1.69 -8.13
C ARG A 44 -8.52 -3.09 -7.54
N THR A 45 -7.37 -3.58 -7.05
CA THR A 45 -7.21 -4.96 -6.58
C THR A 45 -7.51 -5.13 -5.09
N ILE A 46 -7.23 -4.10 -4.27
CA ILE A 46 -7.42 -4.16 -2.83
C ILE A 46 -8.89 -4.00 -2.45
N SER A 47 -9.31 -4.73 -1.42
CA SER A 47 -10.67 -4.70 -0.90
C SER A 47 -11.08 -3.30 -0.45
N LYS A 48 -12.27 -2.85 -0.84
CA LYS A 48 -12.79 -1.51 -0.53
C LYS A 48 -12.75 -1.15 0.96
N HIS A 49 -12.93 -2.13 1.86
CA HIS A 49 -12.91 -1.88 3.31
C HIS A 49 -11.52 -1.48 3.83
N LEU A 50 -10.44 -1.97 3.19
CA LEU A 50 -9.06 -1.57 3.52
C LEU A 50 -8.73 -0.18 2.98
N LEU A 51 -9.35 0.20 1.86
CA LEU A 51 -9.22 1.54 1.26
C LEU A 51 -10.10 2.58 1.96
N SER A 52 -11.18 2.15 2.60
CA SER A 52 -12.17 3.04 3.21
C SER A 52 -11.55 3.90 4.32
N GLY A 53 -11.66 5.22 4.18
CA GLY A 53 -11.12 6.19 5.13
C GLY A 53 -9.59 6.32 5.10
N LEU A 54 -8.91 5.76 4.10
CA LEU A 54 -7.57 6.21 3.74
C LEU A 54 -7.69 7.54 3.00
N GLN A 55 -6.83 8.50 3.34
CA GLN A 55 -6.71 9.72 2.56
C GLN A 55 -6.16 9.38 1.17
N THR A 56 -6.45 10.22 0.19
CA THR A 56 -5.82 10.11 -1.13
C THR A 56 -4.32 10.32 -0.97
N THR A 57 -3.54 9.24 -1.01
CA THR A 57 -2.07 9.32 -0.96
C THR A 57 -1.53 9.72 -2.33
N GLU A 58 -0.43 10.48 -2.32
CA GLU A 58 0.24 10.93 -3.56
C GLU A 58 1.20 9.87 -4.11
N THR A 59 1.73 9.00 -3.25
CA THR A 59 2.70 7.96 -3.66
C THR A 59 2.20 6.54 -3.45
N THR A 60 2.67 5.63 -4.30
CA THR A 60 2.41 4.18 -4.21
C THR A 60 2.94 3.62 -2.88
N LYS A 61 4.10 4.09 -2.44
CA LYS A 61 4.72 3.63 -1.19
C LYS A 61 3.84 3.94 0.01
N GLU A 62 3.39 5.19 0.15
CA GLU A 62 2.49 5.60 1.23
C GLU A 62 1.19 4.78 1.23
N LEU A 63 0.59 4.59 0.05
CA LEU A 63 -0.62 3.76 -0.06
C LEU A 63 -0.35 2.33 0.41
N TYR A 64 0.77 1.76 -0.03
CA TYR A 64 1.15 0.40 0.28
C TYR A 64 1.39 0.21 1.78
N GLU A 65 2.12 1.12 2.43
CA GLU A 65 2.35 1.11 3.88
C GLU A 65 1.05 1.22 4.67
N ALA A 66 0.18 2.18 4.31
CA ALA A 66 -1.10 2.38 4.99
C ALA A 66 -2.05 1.17 4.85
N ILE A 67 -2.05 0.50 3.70
CA ILE A 67 -2.79 -0.75 3.50
C ILE A 67 -2.20 -1.87 4.36
N GLY A 68 -0.88 -1.98 4.43
CA GLY A 68 -0.17 -2.97 5.27
C GLY A 68 -0.55 -2.84 6.76
N GLU A 69 -0.54 -1.62 7.30
CA GLU A 69 -0.95 -1.36 8.68
C GLU A 69 -2.41 -1.76 8.95
N ARG A 70 -3.32 -1.40 8.03
CA ARG A 70 -4.74 -1.77 8.16
C ARG A 70 -4.95 -3.27 8.10
N TYR A 71 -4.25 -3.95 7.21
CA TYR A 71 -4.33 -5.40 7.09
C TYR A 71 -3.87 -6.08 8.40
N GLN A 72 -2.75 -5.62 8.97
CA GLN A 72 -2.27 -6.13 10.26
C GLN A 72 -3.30 -5.93 11.37
N LYS A 73 -3.95 -4.75 11.42
CA LYS A 73 -4.99 -4.45 12.42
C LYS A 73 -6.25 -5.29 12.22
N SER A 74 -6.72 -5.46 10.97
CA SER A 74 -7.90 -6.29 10.66
C SER A 74 -7.65 -7.73 11.04
N ASN A 75 -6.50 -8.28 10.64
CA ASN A 75 -6.13 -9.65 10.96
C ASN A 75 -6.08 -9.90 12.48
N LYS A 76 -5.52 -8.95 13.25
CA LYS A 76 -5.52 -9.03 14.72
C LYS A 76 -6.94 -9.00 15.30
N TYR A 77 -7.82 -8.18 14.75
CA TYR A 77 -9.22 -8.10 15.17
C TYR A 77 -9.97 -9.40 14.87
N GLU A 78 -9.84 -9.93 13.64
CA GLU A 78 -10.46 -11.18 13.21
C GLU A 78 -10.00 -12.36 14.06
N ALA A 79 -8.70 -12.48 14.31
CA ALA A 79 -8.16 -13.51 15.20
C ALA A 79 -8.73 -13.42 16.62
N ARG A 80 -8.84 -12.21 17.19
CA ARG A 80 -9.46 -12.01 18.51
C ARG A 80 -10.95 -12.35 18.50
N ASN A 81 -11.68 -11.97 17.45
CA ASN A 81 -13.09 -12.28 17.32
C ASN A 81 -13.31 -13.80 17.28
N LEU A 82 -12.54 -14.50 16.45
CA LEU A 82 -12.57 -15.95 16.35
C LEU A 82 -12.28 -16.63 17.71
N MET A 83 -11.24 -16.19 18.42
CA MET A 83 -10.93 -16.72 19.76
C MET A 83 -12.06 -16.50 20.77
N SER A 84 -12.73 -15.34 20.69
CA SER A 84 -13.88 -15.02 21.56
C SER A 84 -15.08 -15.90 21.24
N GLU A 85 -15.35 -16.14 19.95
CA GLU A 85 -16.41 -17.04 19.50
C GLU A 85 -16.15 -18.48 19.95
N LEU A 86 -14.93 -18.99 19.74
CA LEU A 86 -14.52 -20.33 20.19
C LEU A 86 -14.67 -20.52 21.69
N THR A 87 -14.30 -19.53 22.49
CA THR A 87 -14.46 -19.59 23.96
C THR A 87 -15.93 -19.59 24.38
N ARG A 88 -16.80 -18.98 23.58
CA ARG A 88 -18.25 -18.91 23.84
C ARG A 88 -18.99 -20.15 23.34
N MET A 89 -18.42 -20.90 22.41
CA MET A 89 -19.00 -22.17 21.96
C MET A 89 -19.02 -23.15 23.14
N LYS A 90 -20.23 -23.49 23.61
CA LYS A 90 -20.40 -24.59 24.56
C LYS A 90 -20.13 -25.90 23.83
N TYR A 91 -19.38 -26.79 24.48
CA TYR A 91 -19.24 -28.16 24.01
C TYR A 91 -20.53 -28.90 24.34
N ASP A 92 -21.37 -29.12 23.33
CA ASP A 92 -22.51 -30.03 23.46
C ASP A 92 -21.95 -31.46 23.48
N SER A 93 -21.70 -31.99 24.67
CA SER A 93 -21.38 -33.40 24.88
C SER A 93 -22.67 -34.22 24.73
N VAL A 94 -23.02 -34.55 23.49
CA VAL A 94 -23.92 -35.67 23.17
C VAL A 94 -23.11 -36.96 23.15
#